data_AF-A0A249P9K7-F1
#
_entry.id   AF-A0A249P9K7-F1
#
_cell.length_a   1.000
_cell.length_b   1.000
_cell.length_c   1.000
_cell.angle_alpha   90.00
_cell.angle_beta   90.00
_cell.angle_gamma   90.00
#
_symmetry.space_group_name_H-M   'P 1'
#
loop_
_entity.id
_entity.type
_entity.pdbx_description
1 polymer ?
#
loop_
_entity_poly.entity_id
_entity_poly.type
_entity_poly.pdbx_seq_one_letter_code
_entity_poly.pdbx_strand_id
1 'polypeptide(L)'
;MHETQVSVREYDGGAFEDRHVQVPSFDNYLDAEAFVRASSLPLAAYLVSSGWFAITLKDTYGVETAVDIMKMLKARGAVPDDAFVTYGNTYVRKVCCE
;
A
#
# COMPACT_ATOMS: atom_id res chain seq x y z
N MET A 1 19.81 -18.62 0.24
CA MET A 1 19.28 -18.04 -1.00
C MET A 1 19.12 -16.55 -0.72
N HIS A 2 20.01 -15.72 -1.26
CA HIS A 2 20.04 -14.28 -0.98
C HIS A 2 19.28 -13.57 -2.11
N GLU A 3 18.11 -13.01 -1.79
CA GLU A 3 17.35 -12.23 -2.75
C GLU A 3 17.97 -10.83 -2.83
N THR A 4 18.72 -10.59 -3.91
CA THR A 4 19.31 -9.27 -4.21
C THR A 4 18.19 -8.35 -4.69
N GLN A 5 17.69 -7.48 -3.81
CA GLN A 5 16.75 -6.42 -4.18
C GLN A 5 17.49 -5.31 -4.95
N VAL A 6 17.25 -5.25 -6.26
CA VAL A 6 17.70 -4.17 -7.13
C VAL A 6 16.82 -2.95 -6.87
N SER A 7 17.43 -1.87 -6.39
CA SER A 7 16.78 -0.56 -6.22
C SER A 7 16.77 0.19 -7.55
N VAL A 8 15.60 0.31 -8.18
CA VAL A 8 15.43 1.14 -9.39
C VAL A 8 15.09 2.57 -8.94
N ARG A 9 15.94 3.53 -9.30
CA ARG A 9 15.89 4.95 -8.89
C ARG A 9 14.71 5.78 -9.46
N GLU A 10 13.71 5.13 -10.03
CA GLU A 10 12.53 5.79 -10.64
C GLU A 10 11.25 5.63 -9.81
N TYR A 11 11.36 5.04 -8.62
CA TYR A 11 10.25 4.87 -7.68
C TYR A 11 10.25 6.03 -6.69
N ASP A 12 9.08 6.64 -6.46
CA ASP A 12 8.87 7.76 -5.54
C ASP A 12 9.49 7.42 -4.18
N GLY A 13 10.61 8.08 -3.89
CA GLY A 13 11.55 7.69 -2.84
C GLY A 13 11.02 8.01 -1.45
N GLY A 14 10.21 7.13 -0.89
CA GLY A 14 10.16 6.91 0.55
C GLY A 14 11.44 6.19 0.99
N ALA A 15 12.03 6.60 2.11
CA ALA A 15 13.22 5.94 2.63
C ALA A 15 12.94 4.43 2.80
N PHE A 16 13.93 3.57 2.52
CA PHE A 16 13.79 2.11 2.65
C PHE A 16 13.33 1.62 4.04
N GLU A 17 13.31 2.50 5.03
CA GLU A 17 12.87 2.26 6.41
C GLU A 17 11.34 2.34 6.56
N ASP A 18 10.67 2.98 5.61
CA ASP A 18 9.25 3.18 5.59
C ASP A 18 8.51 1.97 4.96
N ARG A 19 7.36 1.64 5.52
CA ARG A 19 6.49 0.53 5.09
C ARG A 19 5.11 1.05 4.72
N HIS A 20 4.56 0.44 3.69
CA HIS A 20 3.15 0.60 3.33
C HIS A 20 2.33 -0.47 4.04
N VAL A 21 1.12 -0.10 4.46
CA VAL A 21 0.08 -1.05 4.85
C VAL A 21 -0.81 -1.24 3.64
N GLN A 22 -0.66 -2.37 2.94
CA GLN A 22 -1.50 -2.73 1.81
C GLN A 22 -2.79 -3.38 2.31
N VAL A 23 -3.91 -2.96 1.73
CA VAL A 23 -5.27 -3.35 2.09
C VAL A 23 -5.76 -4.37 1.02
N PRO A 24 -6.64 -4.07 0.04
CA PRO A 24 -6.79 -4.96 -1.13
C PRO A 24 -5.98 -4.47 -2.34
N SER A 25 -5.87 -5.34 -3.35
CA SER A 25 -5.51 -4.94 -4.71
C SER A 25 -6.62 -5.30 -5.70
N PHE A 26 -6.80 -4.47 -6.72
CA PHE A 26 -7.81 -4.64 -7.76
C PHE A 26 -7.16 -4.80 -9.13
N ASP A 27 -7.77 -5.57 -10.02
CA ASP A 27 -7.32 -5.71 -11.42
C ASP A 27 -7.72 -4.51 -12.30
N ASN A 28 -8.63 -3.64 -11.81
CA ASN A 28 -9.11 -2.49 -12.55
C ASN A 28 -9.12 -1.20 -11.70
N TYR A 29 -8.98 -0.06 -12.39
CA TYR A 29 -8.86 1.25 -11.75
C TYR A 29 -10.18 1.74 -11.14
N LEU A 30 -11.33 1.42 -11.75
CA LEU A 30 -12.62 1.95 -11.30
C LEU A 30 -12.98 1.41 -9.91
N ASP A 31 -12.76 0.12 -9.67
CA ASP A 31 -12.99 -0.49 -8.37
C ASP A 31 -11.99 0.03 -7.33
N ALA A 32 -10.72 0.20 -7.73
CA ALA A 32 -9.70 0.78 -6.87
C ALA A 32 -10.05 2.22 -6.43
N GLU A 33 -10.47 3.07 -7.36
CA GLU A 33 -10.90 4.44 -7.08
C GLU A 33 -12.15 4.46 -6.20
N ALA A 34 -13.17 3.66 -6.53
CA ALA A 34 -14.39 3.57 -5.76
C ALA A 34 -14.12 3.15 -4.31
N PHE A 35 -13.21 2.17 -4.11
CA PHE A 35 -12.81 1.73 -2.78
C PHE A 35 -12.10 2.83 -1.98
N VAL A 36 -11.15 3.55 -2.59
CA VAL A 36 -10.46 4.67 -1.93
C VAL A 36 -11.45 5.77 -1.54
N ARG A 37 -12.38 6.14 -2.43
CA ARG A 37 -13.36 7.20 -2.18
C ARG A 37 -14.43 6.81 -1.16
N ALA A 38 -14.80 5.52 -1.09
CA ALA A 38 -15.77 5.02 -0.12
C ALA A 38 -15.18 4.85 1.28
N SER A 39 -13.86 4.74 1.39
CA SER A 39 -13.19 4.57 2.67
C SER A 39 -13.11 5.87 3.46
N SER A 40 -13.30 5.77 4.78
CA SER A 40 -13.05 6.87 5.71
C SER A 40 -11.58 6.96 6.14
N LEU A 41 -10.76 5.99 5.73
CA LEU A 41 -9.32 6.01 5.98
C LEU A 41 -8.60 6.83 4.90
N PRO A 42 -7.47 7.48 5.23
CA PRO A 42 -6.63 8.11 4.23
C PRO A 42 -5.94 7.02 3.40
N LEU A 43 -6.59 6.60 2.32
CA LEU A 43 -6.09 5.59 1.39
C LEU A 43 -5.47 6.22 0.14
N ALA A 44 -4.55 5.50 -0.47
CA ALA A 44 -3.94 5.82 -1.76
C ALA A 44 -3.94 4.58 -2.65
N ALA A 45 -4.20 4.79 -3.95
CA ALA A 45 -4.11 3.73 -4.95
C ALA A 45 -2.79 3.84 -5.73
N TYR A 46 -2.09 2.72 -5.88
CA TYR A 46 -0.83 2.60 -6.62
C TYR A 46 -0.97 1.60 -7.75
N LEU A 47 -0.47 1.94 -8.94
CA LEU A 47 -0.29 0.98 -10.01
C LEU A 47 0.95 0.13 -9.71
N VAL A 48 0.80 -1.18 -9.71
CA VAL A 48 1.92 -2.11 -9.53
C VAL A 48 2.43 -2.62 -10.88
N SER A 49 3.69 -3.09 -10.94
CA SER A 49 4.34 -3.52 -12.18
C SER A 49 3.61 -4.65 -12.92
N SER A 50 2.82 -5.45 -12.21
CA SER A 50 1.95 -6.49 -12.77
C SER A 50 0.69 -5.96 -13.47
N GLY A 51 0.42 -4.64 -13.42
CA GLY A 51 -0.77 -4.01 -14.01
C GLY A 51 -1.99 -3.92 -13.07
N TRP A 52 -1.85 -4.37 -11.82
CA TRP A 52 -2.89 -4.28 -10.80
C TRP A 52 -2.80 -2.96 -10.02
N PHE A 53 -3.85 -2.65 -9.27
CA PHE A 53 -3.97 -1.45 -8.45
C PHE A 53 -3.96 -1.83 -6.97
N ALA A 54 -2.85 -1.59 -6.29
CA ALA A 54 -2.74 -1.82 -4.85
C ALA A 54 -3.29 -0.62 -4.08
N ILE A 55 -4.15 -0.87 -3.09
CA ILE A 55 -4.61 0.15 -2.17
C ILE A 55 -3.78 0.09 -0.90
N THR A 56 -3.23 1.23 -0.49
CA THR A 56 -2.46 1.34 0.76
C THR A 56 -2.99 2.49 1.61
N LEU A 57 -2.56 2.54 2.87
CA LEU A 57 -2.60 3.82 3.60
C LEU A 57 -1.78 4.87 2.84
N LYS A 58 -2.22 6.14 2.93
CA LYS A 58 -1.59 7.28 2.27
C LYS A 58 -0.17 7.52 2.77
N ASP A 59 0.02 7.41 4.08
CA ASP A 59 1.31 7.59 4.72
C ASP A 59 2.05 6.26 4.85
N THR A 60 3.37 6.37 4.96
CA THR A 60 4.24 5.25 5.26
C THR A 60 4.73 5.32 6.70
N TYR A 61 5.06 4.17 7.28
CA TYR A 61 5.42 4.08 8.69
C TYR A 61 6.62 3.17 8.89
N GLY A 62 7.38 3.38 9.98
CA GLY A 62 8.37 2.41 10.43
C GLY A 62 7.72 1.03 10.68
N VAL A 63 8.51 -0.04 10.54
CA VAL A 63 8.02 -1.43 10.54
C VAL A 63 7.11 -1.76 11.73
N GLU A 64 7.54 -1.44 12.95
CA GLU A 64 6.78 -1.74 14.17
C GLU A 64 5.45 -0.97 14.22
N THR A 65 5.50 0.32 13.83
CA THR A 65 4.31 1.17 13.74
C THR A 65 3.34 0.69 12.68
N ALA A 66 3.83 0.29 11.50
CA ALA A 66 2.99 -0.25 10.42
C ALA A 66 2.26 -1.52 10.87
N VAL A 67 2.94 -2.41 11.60
CA VAL A 67 2.34 -3.63 12.16
C VAL A 67 1.28 -3.30 13.20
N ASP A 68 1.53 -2.35 14.09
CA ASP A 68 0.56 -1.95 15.12
C ASP A 68 -0.68 -1.29 14.52
N ILE A 69 -0.49 -0.36 13.57
CA ILE A 69 -1.58 0.26 12.81
C ILE A 69 -2.39 -0.80 12.08
N MET A 70 -1.75 -1.72 11.37
CA MET A 70 -2.44 -2.81 10.66
C MET A 70 -3.29 -3.65 11.62
N LYS A 71 -2.73 -4.06 12.77
CA LYS A 71 -3.48 -4.83 13.78
C LYS A 71 -4.67 -4.04 14.32
N MET A 72 -4.48 -2.76 14.60
CA MET A 72 -5.53 -1.87 15.09
C MET A 72 -6.65 -1.67 14.05
N LEU A 73 -6.29 -1.49 12.79
CA LEU A 73 -7.27 -1.37 11.69
C LEU A 73 -8.05 -2.67 11.48
N LYS A 74 -7.38 -3.83 11.54
CA LYS A 74 -8.04 -5.15 11.48
C LYS A 74 -9.00 -5.35 12.64
N ALA A 75 -8.56 -5.05 13.87
CA ALA A 75 -9.39 -5.17 15.07
C ALA A 75 -10.64 -4.27 15.03
N ARG A 76 -10.56 -3.14 14.32
CA ARG A 76 -11.70 -2.22 14.09
C ARG A 76 -12.57 -2.61 12.90
N GLY A 77 -12.20 -3.63 12.12
CA GLY A 77 -12.86 -3.99 10.87
C GLY A 77 -12.73 -2.92 9.77
N ALA A 78 -11.75 -2.02 9.90
CA ALA A 78 -11.52 -0.93 8.95
C ALA A 78 -10.72 -1.38 7.71
N VAL A 79 -10.01 -2.50 7.83
CA VAL A 79 -9.28 -3.19 6.74
C VAL A 79 -9.55 -4.69 6.84
N PRO A 80 -9.49 -5.44 5.73
CA PRO A 80 -9.68 -6.88 5.74
C PRO A 80 -8.50 -7.61 6.40
N ASP A 81 -8.74 -8.85 6.83
CA ASP A 81 -7.74 -9.69 7.51
C ASP A 81 -6.54 -10.06 6.64
N ASP A 82 -6.65 -10.00 5.32
CA ASP A 82 -5.56 -10.22 4.38
C ASP A 82 -4.66 -8.99 4.18
N ALA A 83 -4.98 -7.85 4.79
CA ALA A 83 -4.12 -6.67 4.77
C ALA A 83 -2.72 -7.00 5.34
N PHE A 84 -1.66 -6.50 4.71
CA PHE A 84 -0.29 -6.83 5.08
C PHE A 84 0.66 -5.64 4.94
N VAL A 85 1.74 -5.68 5.71
CA VAL A 85 2.80 -4.68 5.66
C VAL A 85 3.78 -5.05 4.55
N THR A 86 4.08 -4.11 3.65
CA THR A 86 4.97 -4.34 2.50
C THR A 86 5.92 -3.18 2.26
N TYR A 87 6.98 -3.49 1.51
CA TYR A 87 7.87 -2.50 0.92
C TYR A 87 7.15 -1.86 -0.29
N GLY A 88 7.38 -0.56 -0.51
CA GLY A 88 6.84 0.17 -1.67
C GLY A 88 7.55 -0.14 -3.00
N ASN A 89 8.41 -1.16 -3.03
CA ASN A 89 9.27 -1.49 -4.17
C ASN A 89 8.54 -2.06 -5.39
N THR A 90 7.24 -2.34 -5.27
CA THR A 90 6.39 -2.84 -6.36
C THR A 90 5.47 -1.76 -6.94
N TYR A 91 5.45 -0.55 -6.35
CA TYR A 91 4.52 0.53 -6.69
C TYR A 91 5.09 1.50 -7.72
N VAL A 92 4.69 1.34 -8.98
CA VAL A 92 5.22 2.11 -10.12
C VAL A 92 4.86 3.59 -9.99
N ARG A 93 3.62 3.91 -9.59
CA ARG A 93 3.16 5.29 -9.36
C ARG A 93 1.87 5.33 -8.55
N LYS A 94 1.64 6.42 -7.82
CA LYS A 94 0.33 6.75 -7.24
C LYS A 94 -0.62 7.16 -8.38
N VAL A 95 -1.84 6.62 -8.39
CA VAL A 95 -2.84 6.83 -9.46
C VAL A 95 -4.16 7.41 -8.98
N CYS A 96 -4.45 7.40 -7.67
CA CYS A 96 -5.62 8.11 -7.16
C CYS A 96 -5.40 8.74 -5.79
N CYS A 97 -6.03 9.92 -5.75
CA CYS A 97 -6.63 10.64 -4.64
C CYS A 97 -5.64 11.17 -3.59
N GLU A 98 -5.61 12.51 -3.50
CA GLU A 98 -4.83 13.27 -2.52
C GLU A 98 -5.66 13.58 -1.28
#